data_AF-A0A447P3W0-F1
#
_entry.id   AF-A0A447P3W0-F1
#
_cell.length_a   1.000
_cell.length_b   1.000
_cell.length_c   1.000
_cell.angle_alpha   90.00
_cell.angle_beta   90.00
_cell.angle_gamma   90.00
#
_symmetry.space_group_name_H-M   'P 1'
#
loop_
_entity.id
_entity.type
_entity.pdbx_description
1 polymer ?
#
loop_
_entity_poly.entity_id
_entity_poly.type
_entity_poly.pdbx_seq_one_letter_code
_entity_poly.pdbx_strand_id
1 'polypeptide(L)'
;MWDADSGTFSASRNGSASKITNLAAGTLAADSTDAVNGSQLFDTNEKVDQNTADITTNTNSINQNTTDIATQHHQYQQPERFHHHAHR
;
A
#
# COMPACT_ATOMS: atom_id res chain seq x y z
N MET A 1 -7.25 34.36 14.12
CA MET A 1 -8.30 35.37 13.88
C MET A 1 -8.95 35.02 12.55
N TRP A 2 -10.22 35.34 12.35
CA TRP A 2 -10.83 35.21 11.02
C TRP A 2 -10.10 36.12 10.03
N ASP A 3 -9.73 35.57 8.87
CA ASP A 3 -9.15 36.29 7.75
C ASP A 3 -10.25 36.45 6.68
N ALA A 4 -10.71 37.69 6.50
CA ALA A 4 -11.83 38.00 5.62
C ALA A 4 -11.48 37.85 4.14
N ASP A 5 -10.21 38.06 3.77
CA ASP A 5 -9.78 37.97 2.38
C ASP A 5 -9.77 36.53 1.88
N SER A 6 -9.37 35.59 2.76
CA SER A 6 -9.40 34.16 2.46
C SER A 6 -10.73 33.48 2.85
N GLY A 7 -11.56 34.13 3.67
CA GLY A 7 -12.79 33.53 4.20
C GLY A 7 -12.50 32.31 5.11
N THR A 8 -11.40 32.35 5.87
CA THR A 8 -10.97 31.23 6.73
C THR A 8 -10.41 31.69 8.07
N PHE A 9 -10.27 30.77 9.03
CA PHE A 9 -9.43 31.01 10.19
C PHE A 9 -7.96 30.86 9.82
N SER A 10 -7.16 31.92 10.01
CA SER A 10 -5.73 31.86 9.74
C SER A 10 -4.91 31.46 10.97
N ALA A 11 -4.05 30.45 10.78
CA ALA A 11 -3.00 30.05 11.71
C ALA A 11 -1.66 30.76 11.44
N SER A 12 -1.61 31.76 10.55
CA SER A 12 -0.39 32.51 10.28
C SER A 12 0.05 33.32 11.50
N ARG A 13 1.35 33.30 11.80
CA ARG A 13 1.98 34.17 12.80
C ARG A 13 3.20 34.82 12.16
N ASN A 14 3.20 36.16 12.14
CA ASN A 14 4.27 36.97 11.52
C ASN A 14 4.56 36.58 10.05
N GLY A 15 3.51 36.26 9.29
CA GLY A 15 3.63 35.89 7.87
C GLY A 15 3.96 34.42 7.60
N SER A 16 4.14 33.61 8.63
CA SER A 16 4.48 32.18 8.49
C SER A 16 3.37 31.26 8.98
N ALA A 17 3.16 30.15 8.26
CA ALA A 17 2.28 29.08 8.70
C ALA A 17 2.76 28.50 10.05
N SER A 18 1.83 28.33 11.00
CA SER A 18 2.13 27.78 12.32
C SER A 18 1.46 26.42 12.52
N LYS A 19 2.07 25.57 13.36
CA LYS A 19 1.45 24.32 13.80
C LYS A 19 0.29 24.61 14.75
N ILE A 20 -0.73 23.76 14.69
CA ILE A 20 -1.77 23.63 15.71
C ILE A 20 -1.48 22.31 16.45
N THR A 21 -1.28 22.37 17.76
CA THR A 21 -0.93 21.21 18.60
C THR A 21 -1.94 21.04 19.75
N ASN A 22 -1.82 19.94 20.49
CA ASN A 22 -2.77 19.50 21.53
C ASN A 22 -4.19 19.30 21.00
N LEU A 23 -4.30 18.88 19.73
CA LEU A 23 -5.54 18.48 19.09
C LEU A 23 -5.83 17.01 19.45
N ALA A 24 -6.93 16.78 20.16
CA ALA A 24 -7.45 15.42 20.36
C ALA A 24 -7.80 14.78 19.00
N ALA A 25 -7.78 13.45 18.93
CA ALA A 25 -8.15 12.76 17.70
C ALA A 25 -9.60 13.10 17.32
N GLY A 26 -9.81 13.53 16.07
CA GLY A 26 -11.13 13.85 15.55
C GLY A 26 -11.96 12.61 15.27
N THR A 27 -13.28 12.74 15.28
CA THR A 27 -14.18 11.65 14.92
C THR A 27 -14.04 11.31 13.44
N LEU A 28 -13.85 10.03 13.10
CA LEU A 28 -13.80 9.54 11.71
C LEU A 28 -15.18 9.00 11.31
N ALA A 29 -16.03 9.91 10.82
CA ALA A 29 -17.37 9.61 10.31
C ALA A 29 -17.65 10.46 9.05
N ALA A 30 -18.60 10.02 8.21
CA ALA A 30 -18.86 10.62 6.90
C ALA A 30 -19.27 12.11 6.96
N ASP A 31 -19.90 12.52 8.06
CA ASP A 31 -20.42 13.87 8.32
C ASP A 31 -19.62 14.62 9.39
N SER A 32 -18.47 14.10 9.82
CA SER A 32 -17.62 14.74 10.82
C SER A 32 -17.02 16.06 10.31
N THR A 33 -17.08 17.09 11.15
CA THR A 33 -16.38 18.37 10.95
C THR A 33 -15.18 18.53 11.86
N ASP A 34 -14.77 17.46 12.56
CA ASP A 34 -13.63 17.48 13.46
C ASP A 34 -12.32 17.57 12.66
N ALA A 35 -11.38 18.39 13.13
CA ALA A 35 -10.03 18.35 12.61
C ALA A 35 -9.35 17.03 13.00
N VAL A 36 -8.58 16.45 12.09
CA VAL A 36 -7.76 15.27 12.35
C VAL A 36 -6.36 15.67 12.81
N ASN A 37 -5.75 14.86 13.66
CA ASN A 37 -4.38 15.09 14.13
C ASN A 37 -3.37 14.15 13.47
N GLY A 38 -2.09 14.30 13.82
CA GLY A 38 -1.01 13.52 13.22
C GLY A 38 -1.07 12.02 13.51
N SER A 39 -1.60 11.56 14.66
CA SER A 39 -1.65 10.13 14.95
C SER A 39 -2.63 9.40 14.03
N GLN A 40 -3.76 10.02 13.69
CA GLN A 40 -4.73 9.43 12.77
C GLN A 40 -4.19 9.28 11.34
N LEU A 41 -3.43 10.28 10.88
CA LEU A 41 -2.74 10.19 9.59
C LEU A 41 -1.62 9.13 9.62
N PHE A 42 -0.91 9.03 10.74
CA PHE A 42 0.11 8.01 10.95
C PHE A 42 -0.47 6.59 10.87
N ASP A 43 -1.57 6.30 11.60
CA ASP A 43 -2.25 4.99 11.55
C ASP A 43 -2.73 4.63 10.14
N THR A 44 -3.12 5.65 9.35
CA THR A 44 -3.49 5.47 7.94
C THR A 44 -2.27 5.11 7.10
N ASN A 45 -1.14 5.79 7.31
CA ASN A 45 0.11 5.52 6.59
C ASN A 45 0.64 4.12 6.91
N GLU A 46 0.56 3.65 8.15
CA GLU A 46 0.96 2.28 8.51
C GLU A 46 0.17 1.22 7.72
N LYS A 47 -1.14 1.44 7.53
CA LYS A 47 -1.97 0.56 6.69
C LYS A 47 -1.57 0.61 5.21
N VAL A 48 -1.15 1.77 4.71
CA VAL A 48 -0.64 1.92 3.34
C VAL A 48 0.71 1.22 3.17
N ASP A 49 1.59 1.29 4.16
CA ASP A 49 2.88 0.60 4.16
C ASP A 49 2.66 -0.92 4.19
N GLN A 50 1.71 -1.41 4.99
CA GLN A 50 1.33 -2.82 5.00
C GLN A 50 0.79 -3.27 3.63
N ASN A 51 -0.10 -2.49 3.01
CA ASN A 51 -0.58 -2.79 1.66
C ASN A 51 0.58 -2.86 0.64
N THR A 52 1.59 -2.00 0.78
CA THR A 52 2.78 -2.00 -0.09
C THR A 52 3.61 -3.29 0.08
N ALA A 53 3.76 -3.76 1.32
CA ALA A 53 4.41 -5.03 1.61
C ALA A 53 3.62 -6.22 1.03
N ASP A 54 2.30 -6.23 1.21
CA ASP A 54 1.41 -7.29 0.70
C ASP A 54 1.45 -7.36 -0.84
N ILE A 55 1.46 -6.21 -1.52
CA ILE A 55 1.61 -6.13 -2.97
C ILE A 55 2.96 -6.71 -3.43
N THR A 56 4.04 -6.44 -2.70
CA THR A 56 5.37 -6.99 -3.00
C THR A 56 5.35 -8.52 -2.89
N THR A 57 4.76 -9.04 -1.83
CA THR A 57 4.56 -10.49 -1.64
C THR A 57 3.75 -11.09 -2.79
N ASN A 58 2.62 -10.48 -3.14
CA ASN A 58 1.78 -10.96 -4.24
C ASN A 58 2.54 -10.97 -5.58
N THR A 59 3.35 -9.94 -5.83
CA THR A 59 4.20 -9.85 -7.03
C THR A 59 5.19 -11.01 -7.09
N ASN A 60 5.82 -11.35 -5.97
CA ASN A 60 6.75 -12.47 -5.88
C ASN A 60 6.04 -13.80 -6.14
N SER A 61 4.85 -14.01 -5.55
CA SER A 61 4.06 -15.22 -5.79
C SER A 61 3.62 -15.36 -7.25
N ILE A 62 3.23 -14.25 -7.90
CA ILE A 62 2.88 -14.24 -9.33
C ILE A 62 4.08 -14.61 -10.20
N ASN A 63 5.26 -14.05 -9.89
CA ASN A 63 6.49 -14.39 -10.62
C ASN A 63 6.84 -15.87 -10.47
N GLN A 64 6.71 -16.43 -9.26
CA GLN A 64 6.94 -17.85 -9.01
C GLN A 64 5.95 -18.72 -9.81
N ASN A 65 4.65 -18.39 -9.75
CA ASN A 65 3.63 -19.09 -10.52
C ASN A 65 3.93 -19.04 -12.02
N THR A 66 4.42 -17.90 -12.52
CA THR A 66 4.82 -17.74 -13.94
C THR A 66 5.97 -18.69 -14.31
N THR A 67 6.97 -18.83 -13.43
CA THR A 67 8.07 -19.80 -13.60
C THR A 67 7.57 -21.24 -13.56
N ASP A 68 6.73 -21.59 -12.58
CA ASP A 68 6.21 -22.94 -12.42
C ASP A 68 5.41 -23.38 -13.65
N ILE A 69 4.57 -22.50 -14.20
CA ILE A 69 3.82 -22.74 -15.44
C ILE A 69 4.76 -23.01 -16.61
N ALA A 70 5.84 -22.22 -16.75
CA ALA A 70 6.82 -22.42 -17.81
C ALA A 70 7.54 -23.78 -17.68
N THR A 71 7.91 -24.17 -16.47
CA THR A 71 8.55 -25.47 -16.19
C THR A 71 7.60 -26.64 -16.48
N GLN A 72 6.36 -26.57 -16.01
CA GLN A 72 5.34 -27.59 -16.30
C GLN A 72 5.15 -27.75 -17.81
N HIS A 73 5.05 -26.64 -18.55
CA HIS A 73 4.93 -26.68 -20.01
C HIS A 73 6.12 -27.39 -20.69
N HIS A 74 7.35 -27.19 -20.23
CA HIS A 74 8.51 -27.93 -20.74
C HIS A 74 8.47 -29.43 -20.41
N GLN A 75 7.94 -29.84 -19.26
CA GLN A 75 7.82 -31.25 -18.87
C GLN A 75 6.81 -32.00 -19.77
N TYR A 76 5.71 -31.37 -20.18
CA TYR A 76 4.73 -31.98 -21.10
C TYR A 76 5.18 -31.98 -22.57
N GLN A 77 6.16 -31.15 -22.94
CA GLN A 77 6.72 -31.10 -24.30
C GLN A 77 7.90 -32.07 -24.54
N GLN A 78 8.29 -32.88 -23.56
CA GLN A 78 9.28 -33.96 -23.71
C GLN A 78 8.60 -35.34 -23.74
N PRO A 79 7.82 -35.71 -24.77
CA PRO A 79 7.37 -37.07 -24.91
C PRO A 79 8.55 -37.97 -25.32
N GLU A 80 8.85 -38.95 -24.48
CA GLU A 80 9.47 -40.23 -24.83
C GLU A 80 10.98 -40.26 -25.15
N ARG A 81 11.83 -40.20 -24.12
CA ARG A 81 13.02 -41.06 -24.12
C ARG A 81 12.62 -42.44 -23.60
N PHE A 82 11.92 -43.21 -24.44
CA PHE A 82 11.74 -44.64 -24.23
C PHE A 82 13.11 -45.25 -24.01
N HIS A 83 13.40 -45.60 -22.76
CA HIS A 83 14.50 -46.49 -22.42
C HIS A 83 14.10 -47.87 -22.91
N HIS A 84 14.33 -48.16 -24.19
CA HIS A 84 14.55 -49.55 -24.59
C HIS A 84 15.95 -49.93 -24.15
N HIS A 85 16.03 -50.47 -22.93
CA HIS A 85 17.10 -51.38 -22.57
C HIS A 85 17.17 -52.46 -23.64
N ALA A 86 18.23 -52.42 -24.44
CA ALA A 86 18.73 -53.57 -25.15
C ALA A 86 19.08 -54.65 -24.11
N HIS A 87 18.11 -55.48 -23.75
CA HIS A 87 18.39 -56.77 -23.16
C HIS A 87 18.37 -57.82 -24.27
N ARG A 88 19.53 -58.47 -24.38
CA ARG A 88 19.90 -59.67 -25.15
C ARG A 88 18.75 -60.62 -25.48
#